data_AF-A0A7V0IV03-F1
#
_entry.id   AF-A0A7V0IV03-F1
#
_cell.length_a   1.000
_cell.length_b   1.000
_cell.length_c   1.000
_cell.angle_alpha   90.00
_cell.angle_beta   90.00
_cell.angle_gamma   90.00
#
_symmetry.space_group_name_H-M   'P 1'
#
loop_
_entity.id
_entity.type
_entity.pdbx_description
1 polymer ?
#
loop_
_entity_poly.entity_id
_entity_poly.type
_entity_poly.pdbx_seq_one_letter_code
_entity_poly.pdbx_strand_id
1 'polypeptide(L)' 'MQPSTFARGNKRTRRNLKTLRREAHADKAPKVALRIQGIMLSLKKHSVSDIARLLQVHRSSVHSWIQNWNV' A
#
# COMPACT_ATOMS: atom_id res chain seq x y z
N MET A 1 8.08 11.52 16.89
CA MET A 1 8.34 10.70 15.68
C MET A 1 7.36 9.54 15.68
N GLN A 2 6.47 9.42 14.69
CA GLN A 2 5.65 8.21 14.58
C GLN A 2 6.56 7.03 14.20
N PRO A 3 6.42 5.85 14.84
CA PRO A 3 7.23 4.69 14.48
C PRO A 3 6.99 4.36 13.01
N SER A 4 8.08 4.19 12.26
CA SER A 4 8.09 3.82 10.85
C SER A 4 7.54 2.41 10.68
N THR A 5 6.22 2.30 10.75
CA THR A 5 5.50 1.05 10.60
C THR A 5 5.45 0.72 9.12
N PHE A 6 5.98 -0.45 8.75
CA PHE A 6 5.90 -0.98 7.40
C PHE A 6 4.84 -2.06 7.32
N ALA A 7 4.22 -2.23 6.16
CA ALA A 7 3.35 -3.35 5.89
C ALA A 7 4.10 -4.68 6.09
N ARG A 8 3.44 -5.67 6.70
CA ARG A 8 3.96 -7.03 6.90
C ARG A 8 3.51 -7.93 5.74
N GLY A 9 4.39 -8.79 5.25
CA GLY A 9 4.02 -9.73 4.18
C GLY A 9 5.20 -10.50 3.59
N ASN A 10 4.92 -11.61 2.93
CA ASN A 10 5.92 -12.50 2.34
C ASN A 10 5.86 -12.49 0.79
N LYS A 11 6.69 -13.33 0.14
CA LYS A 11 6.73 -13.43 -1.33
C LYS A 11 5.38 -13.85 -1.94
N ARG A 12 4.57 -14.65 -1.23
CA ARG A 12 3.21 -15.03 -1.65
C ARG A 12 2.27 -13.83 -1.57
N THR A 13 2.31 -13.08 -0.47
CA THR A 13 1.55 -11.83 -0.31
C THR A 13 1.82 -10.85 -1.45
N ARG A 14 3.09 -10.64 -1.82
CA ARG A 14 3.46 -9.75 -2.94
C ARG A 14 2.87 -10.19 -4.28
N ARG A 15 2.80 -11.50 -4.54
CA ARG A 15 2.20 -12.05 -5.77
C ARG A 15 0.69 -11.81 -5.77
N ASN A 16 0.02 -12.10 -4.66
CA ASN A 16 -1.42 -11.88 -4.51
C ASN A 16 -1.79 -10.40 -4.67
N LEU A 17 -1.04 -9.47 -4.06
CA LEU A 17 -1.26 -8.03 -4.21
C LEU A 17 -1.11 -7.57 -5.67
N LYS A 18 -0.18 -8.15 -6.43
CA LYS A 18 -0.04 -7.84 -7.86
C LYS A 18 -1.27 -8.28 -8.65
N THR A 19 -1.85 -9.43 -8.33
CA THR A 19 -3.08 -9.94 -8.94
C THR A 19 -4.27 -9.06 -8.55
N LEU A 20 -4.48 -8.81 -7.26
CA LEU A 20 -5.56 -7.95 -6.76
C LEU A 20 -5.50 -6.54 -7.35
N ARG A 21 -4.29 -5.99 -7.58
CA ARG A 21 -4.15 -4.69 -8.24
C ARG A 21 -4.69 -4.73 -9.67
N ARG A 22 -4.44 -5.82 -10.41
CA ARG A 22 -4.94 -5.98 -11.79
C ARG A 22 -6.46 -6.12 -11.81
N GLU A 23 -7.01 -6.92 -10.90
CA GLU A 23 -8.46 -7.07 -10.71
C GLU A 23 -9.11 -5.72 -10.37
N ALA A 24 -8.56 -4.96 -9.42
CA ALA A 24 -9.07 -3.63 -9.09
C ALA A 24 -9.05 -2.65 -10.27
N HIS A 25 -8.10 -2.79 -11.21
CA HIS A 25 -8.12 -2.02 -12.45
C HIS A 25 -9.22 -2.50 -13.41
N ALA A 26 -9.42 -3.82 -13.53
CA ALA A 26 -10.50 -4.40 -14.34
C ALA A 26 -11.89 -4.00 -13.82
N ASP A 27 -12.04 -3.97 -12.50
CA ASP A 27 -13.28 -3.59 -11.80
C ASP A 27 -13.51 -2.07 -11.75
N LYS A 28 -12.68 -1.28 -12.44
CA LYS A 28 -12.73 0.19 -12.43
C LYS A 28 -12.73 0.77 -11.00
N ALA A 29 -11.98 0.16 -10.09
CA ALA A 29 -11.83 0.56 -8.69
C ALA A 29 -10.46 1.22 -8.43
N PRO A 30 -10.20 2.43 -8.96
CA PRO A 30 -8.87 3.06 -8.91
C PRO A 30 -8.38 3.34 -7.48
N LYS A 31 -9.29 3.65 -6.55
CA LYS A 31 -8.95 3.86 -5.13
C LYS A 31 -8.40 2.58 -4.47
N VAL A 32 -8.96 1.42 -4.85
CA VAL A 32 -8.52 0.11 -4.34
C VAL A 32 -7.15 -0.22 -4.93
N ALA A 33 -6.97 -0.05 -6.25
CA ALA A 33 -5.69 -0.25 -6.91
C ALA A 33 -4.58 0.64 -6.33
N LEU A 34 -4.90 1.90 -6.02
CA LEU A 34 -3.98 2.86 -5.40
C LEU A 34 -3.58 2.44 -3.98
N ARG A 35 -4.54 2.01 -3.16
CA ARG A 35 -4.27 1.48 -1.81
C ARG A 35 -3.38 0.24 -1.88
N ILE A 36 -3.67 -0.70 -2.77
CA ILE A 36 -2.85 -1.90 -2.98
C ILE A 36 -1.41 -1.51 -3.37
N GLN A 37 -1.25 -0.55 -4.29
CA GLN A 37 0.06 -0.03 -4.66
C GLN A 37 0.81 0.58 -3.45
N GLY A 38 0.11 1.31 -2.58
CA GLY A 38 0.68 1.85 -1.34
C GLY A 38 1.22 0.76 -0.41
N ILE A 39 0.44 -0.32 -0.19
CA ILE A 39 0.89 -1.48 0.59
C ILE A 39 2.10 -2.16 -0.07
N MET A 40 2.08 -2.33 -1.40
CA MET A 40 3.20 -2.93 -2.13
C MET A 40 4.49 -2.12 -2.01
N LEU A 41 4.41 -0.78 -1.98
CA LEU A 41 5.57 0.10 -1.76
C LEU A 41 6.07 0.00 -0.31
N SER A 42 5.15 -0.07 0.66
CA SER A 42 5.53 -0.26 2.07
C SER A 42 6.24 -1.60 2.31
N LEU A 43 5.80 -2.69 1.65
CA LEU A 43 6.49 -3.99 1.67
C LEU A 43 7.91 -3.92 1.07
N LYS A 44 8.16 -2.97 0.17
CA LYS A 44 9.49 -2.68 -0.41
C LYS A 44 10.30 -1.69 0.43
N LYS A 45 9.87 -1.36 1.65
CA LYS A 45 10.54 -0.43 2.57
C LYS A 45 10.56 1.04 2.12
N HIS A 46 9.65 1.46 1.25
CA HIS A 46 9.41 2.89 1.06
C HIS A 46 8.74 3.48 2.31
N SER A 47 9.19 4.67 2.73
CA SER A 47 8.61 5.34 3.89
C SER A 47 7.19 5.86 3.60
N VAL A 48 6.40 6.14 4.64
CA VAL A 48 5.06 6.76 4.50
C VAL A 48 5.13 8.06 3.69
N SER A 49 6.15 8.88 3.93
CA SER A 49 6.38 10.14 3.22
C SER A 49 6.70 9.92 1.74
N ASP A 50 7.52 8.91 1.42
CA ASP A 50 7.86 8.58 0.03
C ASP A 50 6.65 8.04 -0.72
N ILE A 51 5.87 7.16 -0.08
CA ILE A 51 4.65 6.61 -0.67
C ILE A 51 3.62 7.71 -0.92
N ALA A 52 3.42 8.61 0.04
CA ALA A 52 2.53 9.75 -0.09
C ALA A 52 2.92 10.64 -1.27
N ARG A 53 4.23 10.91 -1.44
CA ARG A 53 4.77 11.67 -2.58
C ARG A 53 4.60 10.93 -3.91
N LEU A 54 4.93 9.64 -3.96
CA LEU A 54 4.86 8.82 -5.18
C LEU A 54 3.43 8.63 -5.67
N LEU A 55 2.48 8.49 -4.75
CA LEU A 55 1.07 8.24 -5.08
C LEU A 55 0.21 9.51 -5.06
N GLN A 56 0.79 10.68 -4.74
CA GLN A 56 0.08 11.96 -4.62
C GLN A 56 -1.13 11.88 -3.68
N VAL A 57 -0.92 11.27 -2.50
CA VAL A 57 -1.95 11.10 -1.46
C VAL A 57 -1.47 11.66 -0.13
N HIS A 58 -2.41 11.93 0.78
CA HIS A 58 -2.07 12.41 2.11
C HIS A 58 -1.35 11.34 2.95
N ARG A 59 -0.38 11.75 3.76
CA ARG A 59 0.42 10.85 4.62
C ARG A 59 -0.44 10.07 5.61
N SER A 60 -1.49 10.69 6.15
CA SER A 60 -2.41 10.01 7.07
C SER A 60 -3.14 8.84 6.40
N SER A 61 -3.53 8.98 5.13
CA SER A 61 -4.17 7.90 4.37
C SER A 61 -3.25 6.69 4.23
N VAL A 62 -1.98 6.93 3.89
CA VAL A 62 -0.96 5.86 3.79
C VAL A 62 -0.74 5.19 5.14
N HIS A 63 -0.65 5.98 6.21
CA HIS A 63 -0.50 5.46 7.58
C HIS A 63 -1.68 4.55 7.95
N SER A 64 -2.92 5.00 7.73
CA SER A 64 -4.13 4.21 7.99
C SER A 64 -4.18 2.93 7.15
N TRP A 65 -3.74 2.97 5.89
CA TRP A 65 -3.69 1.76 5.07
C TRP A 65 -2.73 0.73 5.64
N ILE A 66 -1.53 1.13 6.05
CA ILE A 66 -0.51 0.24 6.61
C ILE A 66 -0.95 -0.30 7.97
N GLN A 67 -1.52 0.54 8.83
CA GLN A 67 -2.06 0.10 10.12
C GLN A 67 -3.15 -0.95 9.92
N ASN A 68 -4.15 -0.68 9.08
CA ASN A 68 -5.24 -1.61 8.79
C ASN A 68 -4.78 -2.91 8.10
N TRP A 69 -3.64 -2.87 7.41
CA TRP A 69 -3.04 -4.06 6.79
C TRP A 69 -2.27 -4.92 7.81
N ASN A 70 -1.75 -4.29 8.85
CA ASN A 70 -0.95 -4.96 9.88
C ASN A 70 -1.77 -5.50 11.05
N VAL A 71 -3.08 -5.26 11.09
CA VAL A 71 -3.99 -5.95 12.03
C VAL A 71 -4.04 -7.43 11.67
#